data_AF-A0A348W8V0-F1
#
_entry.id   AF-A0A348W8V0-F1
#
_cell.length_a   1.000
_cell.length_b   1.000
_cell.length_c   1.000
_cell.angle_alpha   90.00
_cell.angle_beta   90.00
_cell.angle_gamma   90.00
#
_symmetry.space_group_name_H-M   'P 1'
#
loop_
_entity.id
_entity.type
_entity.pdbx_description
1 polymer ?
#
loop_
_entity_poly.entity_id
_entity_poly.type
_entity_poly.pdbx_seq_one_letter_code
_entity_poly.pdbx_strand_id
1 'polypeptide(L)'
;NDSDTLDVIRRITRDVGSAYQVNGKDVRARDVQMLFADASTGAHSPALVRQGQISELINAKPKARRRILEEAAGISGLYQRRHEAELKLKSAETNLTRVDDVVEQLAGQLAQLARQAR
;
A
#
# COMPACT_ATOMS: atom_id res chain seq x y z
N ASN A 1 -3.02 17.53 12.30
CA ASN A 1 -3.33 17.59 10.85
C ASN A 1 -4.33 18.72 10.78
N ASP A 2 -3.84 19.97 10.77
CA ASP A 2 -4.61 21.14 11.25
C ASP A 2 -5.00 22.10 10.11
N SER A 3 -5.05 21.59 8.88
CA SER A 3 -5.50 22.35 7.72
C SER A 3 -6.87 21.83 7.31
N ASP A 4 -7.89 22.69 7.40
CA ASP A 4 -9.28 22.37 6.99
C ASP A 4 -9.40 22.06 5.49
N THR A 5 -8.40 22.45 4.70
CA THR A 5 -8.35 22.20 3.26
C THR A 5 -7.16 21.32 2.90
N LEU A 6 -7.42 20.32 2.06
CA LEU A 6 -6.40 19.43 1.51
C LEU A 6 -6.35 19.59 -0.02
N ASP A 7 -5.20 19.98 -0.55
CA ASP A 7 -4.97 20.12 -1.98
C ASP A 7 -4.28 18.87 -2.54
N VAL A 8 -4.86 18.28 -3.58
CA VAL A 8 -4.37 17.06 -4.22
C VAL A 8 -4.25 17.29 -5.72
N ILE A 9 -3.04 17.23 -6.25
CA ILE A 9 -2.75 17.47 -7.66
C ILE A 9 -2.22 16.18 -8.29
N ARG A 10 -2.79 15.80 -9.44
CA ARG A 10 -2.23 14.79 -10.34
C ARG A 10 -1.84 15.44 -11.65
N ARG A 11 -0.56 15.36 -12.02
CA ARG A 11 -0.06 15.77 -13.34
C ARG A 11 0.21 14.52 -14.18
N ILE A 12 -0.36 14.45 -15.37
CA ILE A 12 -0.12 13.35 -16.32
C ILE A 12 0.67 13.91 -17.49
N THR A 13 1.83 13.33 -17.75
CA THR A 13 2.71 13.69 -18.85
C THR A 13 2.85 12.49 -19.77
N ARG A 14 2.75 12.73 -21.09
CA ARG A 14 2.97 11.69 -22.11
C ARG A 14 4.33 11.03 -21.89
N ASP A 15 4.38 9.70 -21.99
CA ASP A 15 5.57 8.85 -21.84
C ASP A 15 6.28 8.86 -20.47
N VAL A 16 5.96 9.80 -19.59
CA VAL A 16 6.51 9.90 -18.23
C VAL A 16 5.55 9.33 -17.17
N GLY A 17 4.25 9.36 -17.44
CA GLY A 17 3.22 8.84 -16.54
C GLY A 17 2.63 9.90 -15.61
N SER A 18 2.25 9.49 -14.40
CA SER A 18 1.54 10.34 -13.43
C SER A 18 2.44 10.74 -12.25
N ALA A 19 2.52 12.05 -11.99
CA ALA A 19 3.10 12.62 -10.77
C ALA A 19 1.98 13.11 -9.84
N TYR A 20 2.19 12.98 -8.53
CA TYR A 20 1.20 13.30 -7.51
C TYR A 20 1.77 14.23 -6.47
N GLN A 21 1.00 15.23 -6.06
CA GLN A 21 1.33 16.15 -4.99
C GLN A 21 0.17 16.27 -4.00
N VAL A 22 0.48 16.37 -2.71
CA VAL A 22 -0.47 16.69 -1.65
C VAL A 22 0.08 17.89 -0.87
N ASN A 23 -0.69 18.97 -0.79
CA ASN A 23 -0.28 20.23 -0.17
C ASN A 23 1.10 20.70 -0.66
N GLY A 24 1.34 20.62 -1.97
CA GLY A 24 2.59 21.02 -2.63
C GLY A 24 3.78 20.06 -2.45
N LYS A 25 3.62 18.94 -1.72
CA LYS A 25 4.69 17.94 -1.55
C LYS A 25 4.48 16.77 -2.49
N ASP A 26 5.55 16.33 -3.15
CA ASP A 26 5.53 15.12 -3.96
C ASP A 26 5.25 13.90 -3.09
N VAL A 27 4.28 13.09 -3.54
CA VAL A 27 3.87 11.86 -2.86
C VAL A 27 3.71 10.75 -3.87
N ARG A 28 3.68 9.50 -3.39
CA ARG A 28 3.46 8.36 -4.28
C ARG A 28 1.97 8.24 -4.60
N ALA A 29 1.68 7.71 -5.78
CA ALA A 29 0.32 7.40 -6.21
C ALA A 29 -0.46 6.57 -5.15
N ARG A 30 0.23 5.61 -4.52
CA ARG A 30 -0.36 4.76 -3.48
C ARG A 30 -0.78 5.52 -2.22
N ASP A 31 -0.02 6.56 -1.85
CA ASP A 31 -0.31 7.33 -0.63
C ASP A 31 -1.56 8.19 -0.87
N VAL A 32 -1.73 8.72 -2.09
CA VAL A 32 -2.96 9.42 -2.52
C VAL A 32 -4.16 8.47 -2.59
N GLN A 33 -3.97 7.24 -3.09
CA GLN A 33 -5.04 6.24 -3.11
C GLN A 33 -5.52 5.90 -1.69
N MET A 34 -4.59 5.71 -0.75
CA MET A 34 -4.91 5.41 0.65
C MET A 34 -5.66 6.59 1.32
N LEU A 35 -5.21 7.82 1.06
CA LEU A 35 -5.87 9.03 1.53
C LEU A 35 -7.35 9.09 1.09
N PHE A 36 -7.63 8.84 -0.19
CA PHE A 36 -9.00 8.83 -0.71
C PHE A 36 -9.84 7.68 -0.18
N ALA A 37 -9.24 6.50 0.01
CA ALA A 37 -9.91 5.36 0.63
C ALA A 37 -10.33 5.66 2.08
N ASP A 38 -9.45 6.28 2.88
CA ASP A 38 -9.76 6.68 4.25
C ASP A 38 -10.81 7.80 4.31
N ALA A 39 -10.85 8.69 3.31
CA ALA A 39 -11.88 9.70 3.16
C ALA A 39 -13.19 9.18 2.52
N SER A 40 -13.31 7.89 2.21
CA SER A 40 -14.45 7.27 1.52
C SER A 40 -14.86 7.96 0.20
N THR A 41 -13.89 8.57 -0.50
CA THR A 41 -14.13 9.36 -1.71
C THR A 41 -13.17 9.00 -2.85
N GLY A 42 -13.29 9.66 -4.00
CA GLY A 42 -12.50 9.38 -5.21
C GLY A 42 -13.20 8.44 -6.21
N ALA A 43 -12.42 7.86 -7.13
CA ALA A 43 -12.95 7.12 -8.29
C ALA A 43 -13.73 5.83 -7.95
N HIS A 44 -13.52 5.29 -6.74
CA HIS A 44 -14.21 4.12 -6.21
C HIS A 44 -15.26 4.50 -5.16
N SER A 45 -15.57 5.80 -5.00
CA SER A 45 -16.59 6.23 -4.07
C SER A 45 -17.97 5.70 -4.49
N PRO A 46 -18.77 5.16 -3.56
CA PRO A 46 -20.15 4.76 -3.86
C PRO A 46 -21.04 5.95 -4.26
N ALA A 47 -20.59 7.19 -4.02
CA ALA A 47 -21.31 8.40 -4.40
C ALA A 47 -21.20 8.74 -5.90
N LEU A 48 -20.30 8.09 -6.66
CA LEU A 48 -20.14 8.31 -8.10
C LEU A 48 -20.76 7.17 -8.90
N VAL A 49 -21.64 7.51 -9.83
CA VAL A 49 -22.29 6.55 -10.73
C VAL A 49 -21.85 6.81 -12.17
N ARG A 50 -21.01 5.93 -12.72
CA ARG A 50 -20.62 5.96 -14.14
C ARG A 50 -21.68 5.31 -15.02
N GLN A 51 -21.70 5.69 -16.29
CA GLN A 51 -22.58 5.08 -17.28
C GLN A 51 -22.39 3.55 -17.31
N GLY A 52 -23.50 2.81 -17.26
CA GLY A 52 -23.48 1.34 -17.30
C GLY A 52 -23.13 0.64 -15.96
N GLN A 53 -22.78 1.37 -14.91
CA GLN A 53 -22.37 0.79 -13.62
C GLN A 53 -23.47 -0.04 -12.95
N ILE A 54 -24.72 0.39 -13.05
CA ILE A 54 -25.86 -0.34 -12.49
C ILE A 54 -26.02 -1.71 -13.17
N SER A 55 -25.96 -1.74 -14.51
CA SER A 55 -26.02 -2.97 -15.28
C SER A 55 -24.84 -3.91 -14.97
N GLU A 56 -23.64 -3.35 -14.78
CA GLU A 56 -22.45 -4.10 -14.37
C GLU A 56 -22.63 -4.73 -12.98
N LEU A 57 -23.16 -3.97 -12.02
CA LEU A 57 -23.38 -4.41 -10.64
C LEU A 57 -24.41 -5.53 -10.56
N ILE A 58 -25.53 -5.41 -11.29
CA ILE A 58 -26.59 -6.43 -11.33
C ILE A 58 -26.03 -7.76 -11.86
N ASN A 59 -25.21 -7.71 -12.90
CA ASN A 59 -24.62 -8.88 -13.56
C ASN A 59 -23.31 -9.36 -12.89
N ALA A 60 -22.78 -8.63 -11.90
CA ALA A 60 -21.50 -8.95 -11.28
C ALA A 60 -21.56 -10.27 -10.51
N LYS A 61 -20.54 -11.12 -10.71
CA LYS A 61 -20.30 -12.33 -9.92
C LYS A 61 -20.13 -11.98 -8.43
N PRO A 62 -20.43 -12.90 -7.49
CA PRO A 62 -20.35 -12.63 -6.05
C PRO A 62 -19.01 -12.03 -5.58
N LYS A 63 -17.89 -12.50 -6.12
CA LYS A 63 -16.54 -11.97 -5.80
C LYS A 63 -16.37 -10.49 -6.17
N ALA A 64 -16.93 -10.06 -7.30
CA ALA A 64 -16.86 -8.66 -7.73
C ALA A 64 -17.80 -7.77 -6.91
N ARG A 65 -19.02 -8.27 -6.62
CA ARG A 65 -20.01 -7.57 -5.80
C ARG A 65 -19.54 -7.34 -4.36
N ARG A 66 -18.79 -8.30 -3.80
CA ARG A 66 -18.20 -8.17 -2.45
C ARG A 66 -17.37 -6.90 -2.29
N ARG A 67 -16.54 -6.54 -3.27
CA ARG A 67 -15.69 -5.34 -3.20
C ARG A 67 -16.52 -4.05 -3.07
N ILE A 68 -17.63 -3.97 -3.80
CA ILE A 68 -18.56 -2.82 -3.74
C ILE A 68 -19.19 -2.72 -2.34
N LEU A 69 -19.56 -3.86 -1.74
CA LEU A 69 -20.11 -3.90 -0.39
C LEU A 69 -19.07 -3.51 0.66
N GLU A 70 -17.83 -3.95 0.50
CA GLU A 70 -16.71 -3.58 1.38
C GLU A 70 -16.38 -2.08 1.29
N GLU A 71 -16.45 -1.49 0.09
CA GLU A 71 -16.32 -0.05 -0.13
C GLU A 71 -17.48 0.74 0.50
N ALA A 72 -18.72 0.29 0.29
CA ALA A 72 -19.90 0.92 0.89
C ALA A 72 -19.93 0.80 2.43
N ALA A 73 -19.36 -0.26 2.98
CA ALA A 73 -19.18 -0.45 4.42
C ALA A 73 -17.98 0.32 5.00
N GLY A 74 -17.18 0.99 4.16
CA GLY A 74 -16.00 1.73 4.60
C GLY A 74 -14.85 0.87 5.13
N ILE A 75 -14.84 -0.44 4.82
CA ILE A 75 -13.83 -1.39 5.33
C ILE A 75 -12.72 -1.69 4.31
N SER A 76 -12.83 -1.18 3.08
CA SER A 76 -11.83 -1.40 2.01
C SER A 76 -10.42 -0.92 2.41
N GLY A 77 -10.31 0.25 3.04
CA GLY A 77 -9.05 0.80 3.54
C GLY A 77 -8.43 -0.04 4.67
N LEU A 78 -9.24 -0.65 5.53
CA LEU A 78 -8.78 -1.54 6.60
C LEU A 78 -8.12 -2.80 6.00
N TYR A 79 -8.76 -3.43 5.01
CA TYR A 79 -8.19 -4.60 4.33
C TYR A 79 -6.88 -4.28 3.62
N GLN A 80 -6.79 -3.14 2.93
CA GLN A 80 -5.53 -2.72 2.31
C GLN A 80 -4.42 -2.51 3.34
N ARG A 81 -4.68 -1.80 4.44
CA ARG A 81 -3.70 -1.59 5.51
C ARG A 81 -3.25 -2.89 6.14
N ARG A 82 -4.18 -3.81 6.40
CA ARG A 82 -3.85 -5.15 6.93
C ARG A 82 -2.93 -5.89 5.97
N HIS A 83 -3.27 -5.91 4.68
CA HIS A 83 -2.45 -6.58 3.68
C HIS A 83 -1.04 -5.96 3.56
N GLU A 84 -0.92 -4.63 3.62
CA GLU A 84 0.38 -3.96 3.62
C GLU A 84 1.19 -4.28 4.88
N ALA A 85 0.55 -4.33 6.05
CA ALA A 85 1.18 -4.73 7.30
C ALA A 85 1.68 -6.18 7.24
N GLU A 86 0.88 -7.10 6.70
CA GLU A 86 1.26 -8.50 6.46
C GLU A 86 2.49 -8.60 5.54
N LEU A 87 2.53 -7.83 4.45
CA LEU A 87 3.67 -7.80 3.53
C LEU A 87 4.94 -7.26 4.20
N LYS A 88 4.81 -6.18 4.99
CA LYS A 88 5.93 -5.60 5.75
C LYS A 88 6.46 -6.58 6.80
N LEU A 89 5.58 -7.26 7.52
CA LEU A 89 5.93 -8.27 8.52
C LEU A 89 6.73 -9.40 7.86
N LYS A 90 6.22 -9.97 6.76
CA LYS A 90 6.90 -11.02 6.02
C LYS A 90 8.29 -10.60 5.50
N SER A 91 8.39 -9.36 5.03
CA SER A 91 9.70 -8.82 4.61
C SER A 91 10.65 -8.66 5.78
N ALA A 92 10.16 -8.24 6.96
CA ALA A 92 10.97 -8.11 8.16
C ALA A 92 11.46 -9.48 8.65
N GLU A 93 10.59 -10.48 8.66
CA GLU A 93 10.95 -11.88 8.99
C GLU A 93 12.06 -12.40 8.08
N THR A 94 11.94 -12.18 6.76
CA THR A 94 12.96 -12.57 5.78
C THR A 94 14.30 -11.87 6.05
N ASN A 95 14.26 -10.59 6.43
CA ASN A 95 15.46 -9.84 6.77
C ASN A 95 16.11 -10.36 8.06
N LEU A 96 15.32 -10.75 9.07
CA LEU A 96 15.84 -11.31 10.31
C LEU A 96 16.58 -12.64 10.05
N THR A 97 16.00 -13.54 9.25
CA THR A 97 16.68 -14.79 8.87
C THR A 97 18.04 -14.52 8.21
N ARG A 98 18.11 -13.53 7.32
CA ARG A 98 19.40 -13.14 6.70
C ARG A 98 20.40 -12.59 7.71
N VAL A 99 19.95 -11.84 8.71
CA VAL A 99 20.83 -11.32 9.76
C VAL A 99 21.37 -12.46 10.62
N ASP A 100 20.53 -13.42 10.98
CA ASP A 100 20.94 -14.59 11.75
C ASP A 100 22.03 -15.39 11.01
N ASP A 101 21.85 -15.63 9.70
CA ASP A 101 22.85 -16.30 8.86
C ASP A 101 24.20 -15.56 8.87
N VAL A 102 24.19 -14.22 8.77
CA VAL A 102 25.40 -13.39 8.78
C VAL A 102 26.09 -13.42 10.14
N VAL A 103 25.32 -13.40 11.23
CA VAL A 103 25.85 -13.49 12.60
C VAL A 103 26.55 -14.84 12.81
N GLU A 104 25.95 -15.94 12.36
CA GLU A 104 26.54 -17.28 12.47
C GLU A 104 27.85 -17.38 11.64
N GLN A 105 27.83 -16.86 10.42
CA GLN A 105 29.03 -16.81 9.57
C GLN A 105 30.17 -16.02 10.24
N LEU A 106 29.87 -14.86 10.82
CA LEU A 106 30.85 -14.02 11.49
C LEU A 106 31.41 -14.68 12.75
N ALA A 107 30.57 -15.36 13.53
CA ALA A 107 31.01 -16.16 14.69
C ALA A 107 31.99 -17.27 14.26
N GLY A 108 31.72 -17.94 13.13
CA GLY A 108 32.63 -18.93 12.54
C GLY A 108 33.98 -18.33 12.14
N GLN A 109 33.99 -17.15 11.51
CA GLN A 109 35.23 -16.44 11.15
C GLN A 109 36.05 -16.03 12.38
N LEU A 110 35.40 -15.51 13.43
CA LEU A 110 36.06 -15.16 14.70
C LEU A 110 36.71 -16.38 15.35
N ALA A 111 36.03 -17.53 15.37
CA ALA A 111 36.58 -18.76 15.91
C ALA A 111 37.78 -19.32 15.11
N GLN A 112 37.84 -19.06 13.79
CA GLN A 112 39.01 -19.38 12.98
C GLN A 112 40.18 -18.44 13.29
N LEU A 113 39.95 -17.13 13.32
CA LEU A 113 40.96 -16.12 13.66
C LEU A 113 41.57 -16.37 15.05
N ALA A 114 40.76 -16.70 16.05
CA ALA A 114 41.23 -17.01 17.40
C ALA A 114 42.15 -18.24 17.45
N ARG A 115 41.94 -19.24 16.56
CA ARG A 115 42.82 -20.41 16.44
C ARG A 115 44.14 -20.08 15.74
N GLN A 116 44.13 -19.14 14.80
CA GLN A 116 45.33 -18.72 14.07
C GLN A 116 46.26 -17.82 14.90
N ALA A 117 45.71 -17.11 15.89
CA ALA A 117 46.46 -16.25 16.80
C ALA A 117 47.06 -16.99 18.02
N ARG A 118 46.77 -18.28 18.18
CA ARG A 118 47.40 -19.19 19.16
C ARG A 118 48.58 -19.90 18.51
#